data_AF-A0A914GG44-F1
#
_entry.id   AF-A0A914GG44-F1
#
_cell.length_a   1.000
_cell.length_b   1.000
_cell.length_c   1.000
_cell.angle_alpha   90.00
_cell.angle_beta   90.00
_cell.angle_gamma   90.00
#
_symmetry.space_group_name_H-M   'P 1'
#
loop_
_entity.id
_entity.type
_entity.pdbx_description
1 polymer ?
#
loop_
_entity_poly.entity_id
_entity_poly.type
_entity_poly.pdbx_seq_one_letter_code
_entity_poly.pdbx_strand_id
1 'polypeptide(L)'
;MTYENAHKQVLASESIVFANYFASITLDSVFHKVVITDYPYHIVENAIKFCYSRNFVTPLTLDDAMLLLQFFDEYKADLLKRQFEEFLITQISLSTVTALAQCSVKSHAKKLQEKCAMFYKL
;
A
#
# COMPACT_ATOMS: atom_id res chain seq x y z
N MET A 1 -4.06 8.22 20.91
CA MET A 1 -2.96 7.99 19.95
C MET A 1 -2.74 6.48 19.95
N THR A 2 -3.01 5.81 18.83
CA THR A 2 -2.88 4.35 18.69
C THR A 2 -1.50 4.02 18.10
N TYR A 3 -0.93 2.89 18.48
CA TYR A 3 0.42 2.49 18.10
C TYR A 3 0.43 1.02 17.67
N GLU A 4 1.15 0.72 16.59
CA GLU A 4 1.44 -0.64 16.16
C GLU A 4 2.89 -0.99 16.46
N ASN A 5 3.11 -2.16 17.06
CA ASN A 5 4.45 -2.68 17.28
C ASN A 5 4.90 -3.47 16.05
N ALA A 6 6.08 -3.14 15.52
CA ALA A 6 6.64 -3.83 14.36
C ALA A 6 8.17 -3.94 14.46
N HIS A 7 8.71 -5.01 13.90
CA HIS A 7 10.13 -5.22 13.72
C HIS A 7 10.67 -4.37 12.57
N LYS A 8 11.65 -3.51 12.86
CA LYS A 8 12.32 -2.65 11.87
C LYS A 8 12.85 -3.45 10.68
N GLN A 9 13.42 -4.63 10.93
CA GLN A 9 13.99 -5.48 9.89
C GLN A 9 12.96 -5.97 8.87
N VAL A 10 11.76 -6.35 9.33
CA VAL A 10 10.67 -6.77 8.43
C VAL A 10 10.19 -5.58 7.60
N LEU A 11 9.95 -4.43 8.22
CA LEU A 11 9.52 -3.25 7.47
C LEU A 11 10.59 -2.77 6.47
N ALA A 12 11.88 -2.82 6.84
CA ALA A 12 13.00 -2.47 5.96
C ALA A 12 13.18 -3.45 4.79
N SER A 13 12.91 -4.75 4.98
CA SER A 13 12.98 -5.71 3.87
C SER A 13 11.88 -5.47 2.83
N GLU A 14 10.76 -4.91 3.27
CA GLU A 14 9.60 -4.67 2.40
C GLU A 14 9.57 -3.30 1.74
N SER A 15 10.18 -2.29 2.36
CA SER A 15 10.05 -0.89 1.96
C SER A 15 11.40 -0.21 1.99
N ILE A 16 11.79 0.34 0.84
CA ILE A 16 13.01 1.14 0.71
C ILE A 16 12.92 2.40 1.59
N VAL A 17 11.73 2.99 1.70
CA VAL A 17 11.49 4.15 2.57
C VAL A 17 11.76 3.81 4.03
N PHE A 18 11.23 2.69 4.54
CA PHE A 18 11.52 2.25 5.90
C PHE A 18 12.98 1.86 6.09
N ALA A 19 13.61 1.19 5.11
CA ALA A 19 15.03 0.84 5.17
C ALA A 19 15.91 2.09 5.33
N ASN A 20 15.68 3.10 4.49
CA ASN A 20 16.41 4.37 4.54
C ASN A 20 16.13 5.12 5.85
N TYR A 21 14.86 5.16 6.29
CA TYR A 21 14.48 5.80 7.54
C TYR A 21 15.19 5.17 8.74
N PHE A 22 15.22 3.84 8.85
CA PHE A 22 15.87 3.16 9.96
C PHE A 22 17.41 3.16 9.89
N ALA A 23 17.99 3.33 8.71
CA ALA A 23 19.43 3.51 8.54
C ALA A 23 19.89 4.93 8.89
N SER A 24 19.00 5.93 8.81
CA SER A 24 19.31 7.32 9.12
C SER A 24 19.30 7.60 10.63
N ILE A 25 20.26 8.40 11.10
CA ILE A 25 20.27 8.91 12.48
C ILE A 25 19.38 10.16 12.52
N THR A 26 18.12 9.99 12.91
CA THR A 26 17.14 11.08 13.11
C THR A 26 16.76 11.21 14.59
N LEU A 27 16.18 12.34 15.01
CA LEU A 27 15.64 12.50 16.38
C LEU A 27 14.61 11.40 16.72
N ASP A 28 13.82 10.97 15.74
CA ASP A 28 12.83 9.89 15.89
C ASP A 28 13.48 8.50 16.02
N SER A 29 14.67 8.30 15.43
CA SER A 29 15.44 7.06 15.57
C SER A 29 15.79 6.75 17.03
N VAL A 30 15.96 7.79 17.85
CA VAL A 30 16.19 7.69 19.30
C VAL A 30 14.95 7.14 20.01
N PHE A 31 13.75 7.59 19.60
CA PHE A 31 12.49 7.18 20.21
C PHE A 31 11.88 5.90 19.63
N HIS A 32 12.50 5.32 18.60
CA HIS A 32 12.03 4.09 17.93
C HIS A 32 10.58 4.18 17.43
N LYS A 33 10.13 5.38 17.02
CA LYS A 33 8.77 5.65 16.55
C LYS A 33 8.79 6.23 15.15
N VAL A 34 7.83 5.82 14.32
CA VAL A 34 7.54 6.44 13.03
C VAL A 34 6.14 7.04 13.12
N VAL A 35 6.01 8.31 12.76
CA VAL A 35 4.72 9.00 12.74
C VAL A 35 4.20 9.01 11.31
N ILE A 36 3.01 8.45 11.10
CA ILE A 36 2.32 8.42 9.82
C ILE A 36 0.98 9.14 10.00
N THR A 37 0.79 10.26 9.30
CA THR A 37 -0.41 11.11 9.43
C THR A 37 -1.31 11.09 8.21
N ASP A 38 -0.79 10.65 7.06
CA ASP A 38 -1.47 10.77 5.78
C ASP A 38 -2.46 9.62 5.51
N TYR A 39 -2.48 8.61 6.38
CA TYR A 39 -3.32 7.43 6.25
C TYR A 39 -4.13 7.15 7.51
N PRO A 40 -5.38 6.66 7.39
CA PRO A 40 -6.13 6.13 8.51
C PRO A 40 -5.38 5.00 9.23
N TYR A 41 -5.57 4.90 10.54
CA TYR A 41 -4.89 3.90 11.36
C TYR A 41 -5.08 2.48 10.84
N HIS A 42 -6.30 2.10 10.44
CA HIS A 42 -6.59 0.75 9.97
C HIS A 42 -5.86 0.40 8.67
N ILE A 43 -5.58 1.39 7.81
CA ILE A 43 -4.78 1.19 6.60
C ILE A 43 -3.33 0.90 6.96
N VAL A 44 -2.77 1.67 7.90
CA VAL A 44 -1.39 1.45 8.37
C VAL A 44 -1.26 0.11 9.08
N GLU A 45 -2.20 -0.23 9.97
CA GLU A 45 -2.25 -1.52 10.65
C GLU A 45 -2.30 -2.67 9.64
N ASN A 46 -3.18 -2.58 8.65
CA ASN A 46 -3.28 -3.59 7.60
C ASN A 46 -1.98 -3.67 6.79
N ALA A 47 -1.40 -2.55 6.37
CA ALA A 47 -0.14 -2.53 5.63
C ALA A 47 0.98 -3.25 6.39
N ILE A 48 1.10 -3.00 7.71
CA ILE A 48 2.04 -3.70 8.57
C ILE A 48 1.74 -5.20 8.58
N LYS A 49 0.48 -5.62 8.80
CA LYS A 49 0.09 -7.04 8.78
C LYS A 49 0.41 -7.72 7.44
N PHE A 50 0.29 -7.02 6.31
CA PHE A 50 0.68 -7.53 4.99
C PHE A 50 2.19 -7.74 4.86
N CYS A 51 3.01 -6.84 5.42
CA CYS A 51 4.46 -7.04 5.44
C CYS A 51 4.86 -8.36 6.11
N TYR A 52 4.12 -8.81 7.14
CA TYR A 52 4.39 -10.09 7.82
C TYR A 52 3.78 -11.29 7.12
N SER A 53 2.49 -11.21 6.78
CA SER A 53 1.71 -12.40 6.41
C SER A 53 1.63 -12.65 4.91
N ARG A 54 1.86 -11.62 4.09
CA ARG A 54 1.58 -11.62 2.64
C ARG A 54 0.13 -11.96 2.27
N ASN A 55 -0.76 -11.98 3.24
CA ASN A 55 -2.12 -12.48 3.09
C ASN A 55 -3.12 -11.42 3.53
N PHE A 56 -4.29 -11.45 2.90
CA PHE A 56 -5.42 -10.63 3.30
C PHE A 56 -5.96 -11.14 4.63
N VAL A 57 -5.49 -10.55 5.74
CA VAL A 57 -5.86 -10.97 7.11
C VAL A 57 -7.32 -10.59 7.43
N THR A 58 -7.89 -9.66 6.69
CA THR A 58 -9.27 -9.19 6.83
C THR A 58 -9.94 -9.03 5.46
N PRO A 59 -11.28 -9.14 5.38
CA PRO A 59 -12.01 -8.72 4.19
C PRO A 59 -11.66 -7.25 3.91
N LEU A 60 -11.14 -6.97 2.72
CA LEU A 60 -10.85 -5.61 2.29
C LEU A 60 -11.99 -5.07 1.47
N THR A 61 -12.41 -3.85 1.79
CA THR A 61 -13.23 -3.08 0.87
C THR A 61 -12.39 -2.65 -0.34
N LEU A 62 -13.06 -2.31 -1.44
CA LEU A 62 -12.39 -1.78 -2.63
C LEU A 62 -11.59 -0.51 -2.30
N ASP A 63 -12.17 0.38 -1.49
CA ASP A 63 -11.53 1.63 -1.09
C ASP A 63 -10.28 1.39 -0.23
N ASP A 64 -10.34 0.44 0.72
CA ASP A 64 -9.18 0.08 1.53
C ASP A 64 -8.06 -0.51 0.64
N ALA A 65 -8.40 -1.35 -0.32
CA ALA A 65 -7.43 -1.91 -1.25
C ALA A 65 -6.78 -0.83 -2.14
N MET A 66 -7.55 0.16 -2.57
CA MET A 66 -7.05 1.33 -3.30
C MET A 66 -6.13 2.22 -2.45
N LEU A 67 -6.44 2.40 -1.17
CA LEU A 67 -5.59 3.14 -0.23
C LEU A 67 -4.30 2.38 0.09
N LEU A 68 -4.37 1.05 0.26
CA LEU A 68 -3.20 0.20 0.46
C LEU A 68 -2.28 0.19 -0.76
N LEU A 69 -2.83 0.18 -1.99
CA LEU A 69 -2.04 0.32 -3.21
C LEU A 69 -1.26 1.64 -3.22
N GLN A 70 -1.90 2.75 -2.83
CA GLN A 70 -1.25 4.07 -2.71
C GLN A 70 -0.17 4.07 -1.62
N PHE A 71 -0.47 3.52 -0.44
CA PHE A 71 0.48 3.38 0.65
C PHE A 71 1.74 2.62 0.21
N PHE A 72 1.59 1.46 -0.44
CA PHE A 72 2.74 0.68 -0.87
C PHE A 72 3.54 1.33 -2.01
N ASP A 73 2.91 2.16 -2.85
CA ASP A 73 3.64 2.96 -3.85
C ASP A 73 4.46 4.10 -3.21
N GLU A 74 3.86 4.80 -2.25
CA GLU A 74 4.52 5.90 -1.53
C GLU A 74 5.71 5.40 -0.71
N TYR A 75 5.52 4.29 0.00
CA TYR A 75 6.55 3.65 0.81
C TYR A 75 7.50 2.76 -0.01
N LYS A 76 7.39 2.74 -1.35
CA LYS A 76 8.28 1.98 -2.25
C LYS A 76 8.39 0.51 -1.86
N ALA A 77 7.24 -0.11 -1.59
CA ALA A 77 7.07 -1.51 -1.26
C ALA A 77 6.56 -2.28 -2.50
N ASP A 78 7.41 -2.38 -3.52
CA ASP A 78 7.00 -2.79 -4.88
C ASP A 78 6.41 -4.22 -4.95
N LEU A 79 6.85 -5.14 -4.08
CA LEU A 79 6.28 -6.50 -4.03
C LEU A 79 4.82 -6.47 -3.59
N LEU A 80 4.54 -5.76 -2.48
CA LEU A 80 3.20 -5.64 -1.92
C LEU A 80 2.31 -4.81 -2.84
N LYS A 81 2.84 -3.72 -3.41
CA LYS A 81 2.14 -2.91 -4.42
C LYS A 81 1.64 -3.77 -5.57
N ARG A 82 2.49 -4.64 -6.13
CA ARG A 82 2.10 -5.53 -7.23
C ARG A 82 0.98 -6.49 -6.86
N GLN A 83 0.97 -7.03 -5.63
CA GLN A 83 -0.12 -7.91 -5.18
C GLN A 83 -1.46 -7.17 -5.13
N PHE A 84 -1.47 -5.93 -4.63
CA PHE A 84 -2.67 -5.09 -4.61
C PHE A 84 -3.10 -4.67 -6.01
N GLU A 85 -2.14 -4.39 -6.89
CA GLU A 85 -2.41 -4.09 -8.30
C GLU A 85 -3.13 -5.27 -8.98
N GLU A 86 -2.65 -6.49 -8.77
CA GLU A 86 -3.27 -7.71 -9.32
C GLU A 86 -4.65 -7.97 -8.73
N PHE A 87 -4.82 -7.81 -7.42
CA PHE A 87 -6.12 -7.91 -6.77
C PHE A 87 -7.11 -6.91 -7.38
N LEU A 88 -6.74 -5.64 -7.51
CA LEU A 88 -7.62 -4.59 -8.03
C LEU A 88 -7.98 -4.79 -9.51
N ILE A 89 -7.10 -5.40 -10.32
CA ILE A 89 -7.43 -5.79 -11.69
C ILE A 89 -8.61 -6.76 -11.73
N THR A 90 -8.69 -7.70 -10.77
CA THR A 90 -9.83 -8.64 -10.69
C THR A 90 -11.15 -7.96 -10.31
N GLN A 91 -11.08 -6.74 -9.79
CA GLN A 91 -12.25 -5.95 -9.36
C GLN A 91 -12.75 -5.00 -10.45
N ILE A 92 -12.17 -5.00 -11.66
CA ILE A 92 -12.60 -4.14 -12.76
C ILE A 92 -13.99 -4.56 -13.24
N SER A 93 -14.91 -3.60 -13.22
CA SER A 93 -16.30 -3.72 -13.68
C SER A 93 -16.78 -2.35 -14.17
N LEU A 94 -17.97 -2.31 -14.78
CA LEU A 94 -18.59 -1.05 -15.20
C LEU A 94 -18.73 -0.03 -14.04
N SER A 95 -19.00 -0.52 -12.83
CA SER A 95 -19.19 0.32 -11.64
C SER A 95 -17.88 0.79 -10.99
N THR A 96 -16.76 0.10 -11.24
CA THR A 96 -15.50 0.31 -10.52
C THR A 96 -14.37 0.86 -11.39
N VAL A 97 -14.44 0.67 -12.72
CA VAL A 97 -13.35 0.98 -13.66
C VAL A 97 -12.87 2.44 -13.57
N THR A 98 -13.79 3.39 -13.40
CA THR A 98 -13.44 4.82 -13.30
C THR A 98 -12.64 5.12 -12.04
N ALA A 99 -13.06 4.59 -10.88
CA ALA A 99 -12.35 4.77 -9.63
C ALA A 99 -10.98 4.10 -9.65
N LEU A 100 -10.91 2.88 -10.23
CA LEU A 100 -9.67 2.13 -10.39
C LEU A 100 -8.69 2.81 -11.34
N ALA A 101 -9.16 3.40 -12.44
CA ALA A 101 -8.33 4.17 -13.36
C ALA A 101 -7.72 5.38 -12.65
N GLN A 102 -8.50 6.14 -11.89
CA GLN A 102 -8.00 7.27 -11.10
C GLN A 102 -6.97 6.80 -10.04
N CYS A 103 -7.25 5.70 -9.35
CA CYS A 103 -6.34 5.10 -8.39
C CYS A 103 -5.01 4.70 -9.03
N SER A 104 -5.06 4.08 -10.21
CA SER A 104 -3.87 3.60 -10.91
C SER A 104 -2.90 4.72 -11.29
N VAL A 105 -3.44 5.89 -11.64
CA VAL A 105 -2.63 7.07 -11.93
C VAL A 105 -1.96 7.59 -10.66
N LYS A 106 -2.72 7.74 -9.56
CA LYS A 106 -2.20 8.22 -8.27
C LYS A 106 -1.11 7.33 -7.68
N SER A 107 -1.26 6.01 -7.84
CA SER A 107 -0.35 5.00 -7.28
C SER A 107 0.70 4.50 -8.27
N HIS A 108 0.83 5.13 -9.44
CA HIS A 108 1.77 4.74 -10.49
C HIS A 108 1.67 3.22 -10.84
N ALA A 109 0.45 2.68 -10.84
CA ALA A 109 0.15 1.26 -11.06
C ALA A 109 -0.17 1.03 -12.54
N LYS A 110 0.90 0.91 -13.35
CA LYS A 110 0.81 0.87 -14.82
C LYS A 110 -0.02 -0.30 -15.35
N LYS A 111 0.11 -1.49 -14.77
CA LYS A 111 -0.62 -2.69 -15.21
C LYS A 111 -2.12 -2.52 -14.94
N LEU A 112 -2.50 -1.95 -13.79
CA LEU A 112 -3.90 -1.61 -13.51
C LEU A 112 -4.42 -0.54 -14.47
N GLN A 113 -3.63 0.51 -14.75
CA GLN A 113 -4.00 1.57 -15.68
C GLN A 113 -4.26 1.04 -17.09
N GLU A 114 -3.37 0.17 -17.60
CA GLU A 114 -3.52 -0.49 -18.89
C GLU A 114 -4.78 -1.34 -18.96
N LYS A 115 -5.08 -2.10 -17.90
CA LYS A 115 -6.28 -2.95 -17.85
C LYS A 115 -7.57 -2.13 -17.80
N CYS A 116 -7.60 -1.02 -17.05
CA CYS A 116 -8.73 -0.10 -17.07
C CYS A 116 -8.93 0.52 -18.46
N ALA A 117 -7.85 0.92 -19.14
CA ALA A 117 -7.91 1.47 -20.50
C ALA A 117 -8.41 0.44 -21.54
N MET A 118 -8.03 -0.83 -21.39
CA MET A 118 -8.56 -1.92 -22.22
C MET A 118 -10.06 -2.12 -22.01
N PHE A 119 -10.54 -2.01 -20.77
CA PHE A 119 -11.97 -2.14 -20.46
C PHE A 119 -12.82 -1.08 -21.16
N TYR A 120 -12.36 0.17 -21.26
CA TYR A 120 -13.08 1.23 -22.00
C TYR A 120 -13.10 1.06 -23.52
N LYS A 121 -12.27 0.17 -24.08
CA LYS A 121 -12.22 -0.11 -25.52
C LYS A 121 -13.11 -1.29 -25.93
N LEU A 122 -13.71 -1.98 -24.97
CA LEU A 122 -14.71 -3.04 -25.16
C LEU A 122 -16.11 -2.43 -25.28
#